data_AF-A0A0A0LJG7-F1
#
_entry.id   AF-A0A0A0LJG7-F1
#
_cell.length_a   1.000
_cell.length_b   1.000
_cell.length_c   1.000
_cell.angle_alpha   90.00
_cell.angle_beta   90.00
_cell.angle_gamma   90.00
#
_symmetry.space_group_name_H-M   'P 1'
#
loop_
_entity.id
_entity.type
_entity.pdbx_description
1 polymer ?
#
loop_
_entity_poly.entity_id
_entity_poly.type
_entity_poly.pdbx_seq_one_letter_code
_entity_poly.pdbx_strand_id
1 'polypeptide(L)'
;MDILTSLLAKFAECTIEPVGRQLGYVLFIRSNFQKLKTQVEKLKITRELSVQHKIQTARRNAEDIKPTVEEWLKKVDDFIRESDEILANESGHGRLCSTNLVQRHKLSRKASKMTHEILEMKNEGESFDTVSNR
;
A
#
# COMPACT_ATOMS: atom_id res chain seq x y z
N MET A 1 17.25 -50.62 0.40
CA MET A 1 16.20 -49.58 0.31
C MET A 1 16.91 -48.28 -0.01
N ASP A 2 17.26 -48.04 -1.28
CA ASP A 2 18.33 -47.06 -1.58
C ASP A 2 18.00 -46.10 -2.72
N ILE A 3 16.89 -46.35 -3.43
CA ILE A 3 16.42 -45.48 -4.52
C ILE A 3 15.67 -44.27 -3.94
N LEU A 4 14.83 -44.50 -2.93
CA LEU A 4 14.02 -43.45 -2.31
C LEU A 4 14.88 -42.44 -1.54
N THR A 5 15.90 -42.92 -0.81
CA THR A 5 16.88 -42.10 -0.09
C THR A 5 17.81 -41.34 -1.05
N SER A 6 18.26 -41.97 -2.15
CA SER A 6 19.07 -41.29 -3.17
C SER A 6 18.27 -40.23 -3.94
N LEU A 7 16.98 -40.46 -4.20
CA LEU A 7 16.08 -39.44 -4.74
C LEU A 7 15.93 -38.27 -3.76
N LEU A 8 15.60 -38.56 -2.49
CA LEU A 8 15.44 -37.54 -1.44
C LEU A 8 16.72 -36.70 -1.24
N ALA A 9 17.90 -37.32 -1.30
CA ALA A 9 19.19 -36.62 -1.23
C ALA A 9 19.43 -35.71 -2.45
N LYS A 10 19.13 -36.18 -3.66
CA LYS A 10 19.21 -35.36 -4.89
C LYS A 10 18.21 -34.21 -4.92
N PHE A 11 17.01 -34.39 -4.37
CA PHE A 11 16.03 -33.31 -4.22
C PHE A 11 16.41 -32.31 -3.11
N ALA A 12 17.04 -32.79 -2.03
CA ALA A 12 17.60 -31.96 -0.97
C ALA A 12 18.79 -31.10 -1.45
N GLU A 13 19.63 -31.63 -2.34
CA GLU A 13 20.75 -30.89 -2.94
C GLU A 13 20.31 -29.90 -4.03
N CYS A 14 19.15 -30.10 -4.67
CA CYS A 14 18.65 -29.21 -5.73
C CYS A 14 17.77 -28.04 -5.28
N THR A 15 17.31 -27.95 -4.02
CA THR A 15 16.09 -27.14 -3.76
C THR A 15 16.02 -26.45 -2.39
N ILE A 16 16.92 -25.53 -2.06
CA ILE A 16 16.62 -24.55 -0.99
C ILE A 16 16.98 -23.12 -1.40
N GLU A 17 18.13 -22.86 -2.01
CA GLU A 17 18.54 -21.49 -2.32
C GLU A 17 17.89 -20.88 -3.60
N PRO A 18 17.90 -21.53 -4.78
CA PRO A 18 17.41 -20.88 -6.01
C PRO A 18 15.87 -20.79 -6.07
N VAL A 19 15.18 -21.88 -5.71
CA VAL A 19 13.71 -21.96 -5.69
C VAL A 19 13.15 -21.18 -4.50
N GLY A 20 13.80 -21.25 -3.33
CA GLY A 20 13.45 -20.44 -2.16
C GLY A 20 13.60 -18.95 -2.44
N ARG A 21 14.65 -18.53 -3.15
CA ARG A 21 14.85 -17.13 -3.56
C ARG A 21 13.78 -16.65 -4.54
N GLN A 22 13.41 -17.46 -5.54
CA GLN A 22 12.34 -17.11 -6.49
C GLN A 22 10.96 -17.03 -5.83
N LEU A 23 10.61 -18.01 -4.99
CA LEU A 23 9.38 -17.97 -4.18
C LEU A 23 9.40 -16.78 -3.21
N GLY A 24 10.55 -16.48 -2.62
CA GLY A 24 10.77 -15.32 -1.74
C GLY A 24 10.48 -14.00 -2.44
N TYR A 25 10.90 -13.81 -3.70
CA TYR A 25 10.57 -12.61 -4.47
C TYR A 25 9.06 -12.46 -4.71
N VAL A 26 8.37 -13.54 -5.07
CA VAL A 26 6.92 -13.51 -5.28
C VAL A 26 6.17 -13.20 -3.98
N LEU A 27 6.59 -13.80 -2.86
CA LEU A 27 6.04 -13.52 -1.53
C LEU A 27 6.29 -12.08 -1.09
N PHE A 28 7.50 -11.54 -1.33
CA PHE A 28 7.85 -10.16 -1.03
C PHE A 28 6.99 -9.18 -1.84
N ILE A 29 6.80 -9.45 -3.14
CA ILE A 29 5.96 -8.63 -4.02
C ILE A 29 4.53 -8.54 -3.44
N ARG A 30 3.94 -9.69 -3.12
CA ARG A 30 2.60 -9.77 -2.52
C ARG A 30 2.52 -9.03 -1.18
N SER A 31 3.52 -9.21 -0.32
CA SER A 31 3.57 -8.55 0.99
C SER A 31 3.54 -7.03 0.85
N ASN A 32 4.29 -6.45 -0.10
CA ASN A 32 4.29 -5.00 -0.30
C ASN A 32 2.94 -4.46 -0.77
N PHE A 33 2.23 -5.17 -1.66
CA PHE A 33 0.89 -4.77 -2.07
C PHE A 33 -0.12 -4.89 -0.92
N GLN A 34 -0.06 -5.94 -0.10
CA GLN A 34 -0.91 -6.04 1.09
C GLN A 34 -0.63 -4.93 2.10
N LYS A 35 0.65 -4.58 2.32
CA LYS A 35 1.03 -3.44 3.18
C LYS A 35 0.45 -2.13 2.64
N LEU A 36 0.59 -1.86 1.34
CA LEU A 36 0.02 -0.68 0.71
C LEU A 36 -1.50 -0.64 0.92
N LYS A 37 -2.22 -1.73 0.62
CA LYS A 37 -3.68 -1.82 0.82
C LYS A 37 -4.10 -1.46 2.25
N THR A 38 -3.45 -2.07 3.24
CA THR A 38 -3.74 -1.80 4.65
C THR A 38 -3.48 -0.35 5.03
N GLN A 39 -2.42 0.26 4.50
CA GLN A 39 -2.07 1.65 4.82
C GLN A 39 -3.02 2.64 4.14
N VAL A 40 -3.42 2.39 2.89
CA VAL A 40 -4.41 3.20 2.17
C VAL A 40 -5.75 3.19 2.92
N GLU A 41 -6.16 2.04 3.44
CA GLU A 41 -7.38 1.93 4.25
C GLU A 41 -7.30 2.77 5.52
N LYS A 42 -6.15 2.74 6.22
CA LYS A 42 -5.92 3.59 7.39
C LYS A 42 -5.96 5.08 7.04
N LEU A 43 -5.39 5.47 5.89
CA LEU A 43 -5.42 6.86 5.44
C LEU A 43 -6.85 7.31 5.10
N LYS A 44 -7.65 6.47 4.46
CA LYS A 44 -9.09 6.71 4.21
C LYS A 44 -9.83 6.95 5.51
N ILE A 45 -9.59 6.12 6.52
CA ILE A 45 -10.20 6.27 7.86
C ILE A 45 -9.77 7.59 8.52
N THR A 46 -8.48 7.93 8.52
CA THR A 46 -7.97 9.19 9.10
C THR A 46 -8.58 10.40 8.39
N ARG A 47 -8.62 10.40 7.05
CA ARG A 47 -9.27 11.46 6.27
C ARG A 47 -10.73 11.66 6.69
N GLU A 48 -11.49 10.58 6.80
CA GLU A 48 -12.92 10.64 7.08
C GLU A 48 -13.20 11.04 8.54
N LEU A 49 -12.58 10.34 9.50
CA LEU A 49 -12.88 10.51 10.92
C LEU A 49 -12.19 11.73 11.53
N SER A 50 -10.96 12.03 11.14
CA SER A 50 -10.16 13.08 11.79
C SER A 50 -10.33 14.45 11.12
N VAL A 51 -10.48 14.50 9.80
CA VAL A 51 -10.45 15.75 9.04
C VAL A 51 -11.82 16.15 8.50
N GLN A 52 -12.51 15.25 7.78
CA GLN A 52 -13.81 15.57 7.16
C GLN A 52 -14.89 15.92 8.19
N HIS A 53 -14.93 15.22 9.33
CA HIS A 53 -15.87 15.55 10.40
C HIS A 53 -15.67 16.98 10.95
N LYS A 54 -14.41 17.41 11.12
CA LYS A 54 -14.08 18.76 11.58
C LYS A 54 -14.47 19.80 10.52
N ILE A 55 -14.23 19.51 9.24
CA ILE A 55 -14.61 20.39 8.12
C ILE A 55 -16.12 20.57 8.07
N GLN A 56 -16.88 19.49 8.24
CA GLN A 56 -18.33 19.56 8.25
C GLN A 56 -18.86 20.42 9.40
N THR A 57 -18.19 20.37 10.55
CA THR A 57 -18.51 21.22 11.71
C THR A 57 -18.18 22.69 11.42
N ALA A 58 -16.99 22.98 10.92
CA ALA A 58 -16.59 24.34 10.53
C ALA A 58 -17.56 24.97 9.51
N ARG A 59 -17.93 24.21 8.47
CA ARG A 59 -18.92 24.66 7.47
C ARG A 59 -20.30 24.94 8.07
N ARG A 60 -20.74 24.13 9.04
CA ARG A 60 -22.00 24.38 9.78
C ARG A 60 -21.95 25.66 10.60
N ASN A 61 -20.75 26.04 11.06
CA ASN A 61 -20.50 27.30 11.75
C ASN A 61 -20.25 28.48 10.79
N ALA A 62 -20.34 28.26 9.47
CA ALA A 62 -19.98 29.23 8.43
C ALA A 62 -18.53 29.73 8.52
N GLU A 63 -17.62 28.88 9.02
CA GLU A 63 -16.19 29.15 9.08
C GLU A 63 -15.50 28.70 7.80
N ASP A 64 -14.50 29.47 7.36
CA ASP A 64 -13.68 29.13 6.20
C ASP A 64 -12.65 28.06 6.55
N ILE A 65 -12.50 27.07 5.66
CA ILE A 65 -11.51 26.00 5.81
C ILE A 65 -10.13 26.53 5.49
N LYS A 66 -9.13 26.13 6.29
CA LYS A 66 -7.74 26.52 6.06
C LYS A 66 -7.25 25.96 4.71
N PRO A 67 -6.57 26.78 3.89
CA PRO A 67 -6.02 26.32 2.61
C PRO A 67 -5.11 25.09 2.73
N THR A 68 -4.36 24.97 3.83
CA THR A 68 -3.48 23.82 4.09
C THR A 68 -4.26 22.51 4.25
N VAL A 69 -5.48 22.57 4.82
CA VAL A 69 -6.34 21.39 4.97
C VAL A 69 -6.95 20.99 3.63
N GLU A 70 -7.31 21.96 2.79
CA GLU A 70 -7.80 21.69 1.43
C GLU A 70 -6.70 21.08 0.53
N GLU A 71 -5.48 21.61 0.62
CA GLU A 71 -4.31 21.07 -0.09
C GLU A 71 -4.02 19.63 0.36
N TRP A 72 -4.04 19.38 1.67
CA TRP A 72 -3.87 18.04 2.23
C TRP A 72 -4.94 17.07 1.72
N LEU A 73 -6.22 17.48 1.71
CA LEU A 73 -7.31 16.65 1.20
C LEU A 73 -7.12 16.28 -0.26
N LYS A 74 -6.74 17.25 -1.10
CA LYS A 74 -6.47 17.02 -2.51
C LYS A 74 -5.33 16.01 -2.69
N LYS A 75 -4.23 16.19 -1.95
CA LYS A 75 -3.08 15.29 -1.98
C LYS A 75 -3.47 13.86 -1.58
N VAL A 76 -4.27 13.71 -0.52
CA VAL A 76 -4.76 12.41 -0.07
C VAL A 76 -5.68 11.76 -1.10
N ASP A 77 -6.59 12.52 -1.72
CA ASP A 77 -7.51 12.01 -2.73
C ASP A 77 -6.77 11.53 -3.99
N ASP A 78 -5.80 12.30 -4.48
CA ASP A 78 -4.93 11.90 -5.59
C ASP A 78 -4.11 10.64 -5.26
N PHE A 79 -3.57 10.58 -4.04
CA PHE A 79 -2.77 9.44 -3.60
C PHE A 79 -3.60 8.16 -3.44
N ILE A 80 -4.81 8.26 -2.90
CA ILE A 80 -5.76 7.15 -2.81
C ILE A 80 -6.07 6.62 -4.21
N ARG A 81 -6.36 7.51 -5.17
CA ARG A 81 -6.64 7.13 -6.55
C ARG A 81 -5.46 6.39 -7.18
N GLU A 82 -4.25 6.93 -7.06
CA GLU A 82 -3.04 6.28 -7.58
C GLU A 82 -2.79 4.91 -6.93
N SER A 83 -3.05 4.80 -5.63
CA SER A 83 -2.90 3.54 -4.90
C SER A 83 -3.93 2.50 -5.35
N ASP A 84 -5.18 2.90 -5.54
CA ASP A 84 -6.25 2.03 -6.02
C ASP A 84 -5.97 1.54 -7.45
N GLU A 85 -5.40 2.38 -8.33
CA GLU A 85 -4.93 1.98 -9.68
C GLU A 85 -3.82 0.90 -9.61
N ILE A 86 -2.83 1.08 -8.73
CA ILE A 86 -1.74 0.11 -8.53
C ILE A 86 -2.27 -1.22 -7.98
N LEU A 87 -3.20 -1.17 -7.02
CA LEU A 87 -3.81 -2.35 -6.41
C LEU A 87 -4.72 -3.10 -7.39
N ALA A 88 -5.46 -2.37 -8.23
CA ALA A 88 -6.26 -2.96 -9.31
C ALA A 88 -5.39 -3.68 -10.35
N ASN A 89 -4.23 -3.11 -10.70
CA ASN A 89 -3.29 -3.80 -11.57
C ASN A 89 -2.78 -5.10 -10.93
N GLU A 90 -2.54 -5.16 -9.62
CA GLU A 90 -2.11 -6.40 -8.97
C GLU A 90 -3.21 -7.48 -8.92
N SER A 91 -4.47 -7.10 -8.68
CA SER A 91 -5.60 -8.03 -8.58
C SER A 91 -6.08 -8.57 -9.95
N GLY A 92 -5.90 -7.80 -11.03
CA GLY A 92 -6.25 -8.22 -12.40
C GLY A 92 -5.36 -9.33 -12.97
N HIS A 93 -4.17 -9.53 -12.41
CA HIS A 93 -3.25 -10.59 -12.82
C HIS A 93 -3.52 -11.89 -12.07
N GLY A 94 -4.67 -12.52 -12.33
CA GLY A 94 -5.15 -13.79 -11.76
C GLY A 94 -4.28 -15.04 -12.02
N ARG A 95 -3.00 -14.88 -12.33
CA ARG A 95 -2.04 -15.98 -12.39
C ARG A 95 -0.77 -15.59 -11.63
N LEU A 96 -0.42 -16.47 -10.69
CA LEU A 96 0.93 -16.68 -10.15
C LEU A 96 2.03 -16.70 -11.23
N CYS A 97 1.65 -16.87 -12.51
CA CYS A 97 2.51 -16.96 -13.69
C CYS A 97 2.21 -15.86 -14.75
N SER A 98 1.89 -14.62 -14.35
CA SER A 98 1.71 -13.51 -15.30
C SER A 98 3.06 -13.06 -15.88
N THR A 99 3.10 -12.83 -17.19
CA THR A 99 4.30 -12.76 -18.06
C THR A 99 5.24 -11.57 -17.84
N ASN A 100 5.05 -10.73 -16.81
CA ASN A 100 5.91 -9.57 -16.57
C ASN A 100 6.30 -9.37 -15.10
N LEU A 101 7.13 -10.29 -14.58
CA LEU A 101 7.73 -10.20 -13.25
C LEU A 101 8.49 -8.88 -13.03
N VAL A 102 9.11 -8.32 -14.08
CA VAL A 102 9.83 -7.04 -14.00
C VAL A 102 8.87 -5.89 -13.68
N GLN A 103 7.73 -5.81 -14.38
CA GLN A 103 6.72 -4.78 -14.12
C GLN A 103 6.11 -4.95 -12.73
N ARG A 104 5.77 -6.18 -12.31
CA ARG A 104 5.30 -6.48 -10.95
C ARG A 104 6.31 -6.06 -9.89
N HIS A 105 7.59 -6.33 -10.11
CA HIS A 105 8.66 -5.91 -9.20
C HIS A 105 8.75 -4.36 -9.13
N LYS A 106 8.69 -3.66 -10.26
CA LYS A 106 8.67 -2.18 -10.30
C LYS A 106 7.47 -1.62 -9.50
N LEU A 107 6.28 -2.17 -9.72
CA LEU A 107 5.08 -1.74 -8.99
C LEU A 107 5.14 -2.08 -7.50
N SER A 108 5.70 -3.23 -7.13
CA SER A 108 5.92 -3.59 -5.73
C SER A 108 6.88 -2.64 -5.02
N ARG A 109 7.97 -2.24 -5.69
CA ARG A 109 8.88 -1.21 -5.17
C ARG A 109 8.18 0.14 -5.03
N LYS A 110 7.30 0.50 -5.97
CA LYS A 110 6.46 1.70 -5.87
C LYS A 110 5.52 1.63 -4.66
N ALA A 111 4.81 0.51 -4.48
CA ALA A 111 3.94 0.26 -3.33
C ALA A 111 4.68 0.37 -1.98
N SER A 112 5.91 -0.14 -1.91
CA SER A 112 6.76 0.00 -0.73
C SER A 112 7.16 1.45 -0.43
N LYS A 113 7.38 2.29 -1.46
CA LYS A 113 7.69 3.71 -1.28
C LYS A 113 6.45 4.48 -0.80
N MET A 114 5.32 4.26 -1.48
CA MET A 114 4.02 4.85 -1.14
C MET A 114 3.60 4.56 0.31
N THR A 115 3.97 3.40 0.86
CA THR A 115 3.73 3.10 2.28
C THR A 115 4.35 4.13 3.24
N HIS A 116 5.49 4.74 2.90
CA HIS A 116 6.12 5.78 3.70
C HIS A 116 5.39 7.12 3.56
N GLU A 117 5.02 7.49 2.33
CA GLU A 117 4.26 8.71 2.04
C GLU A 117 2.90 8.71 2.73
N ILE A 118 2.23 7.55 2.84
CA ILE A 118 1.00 7.39 3.63
C ILE A 118 1.21 7.76 5.09
N LEU A 119 2.34 7.34 5.69
CA LEU A 119 2.61 7.62 7.10
C LEU A 119 2.76 9.13 7.33
N GLU A 120 3.45 9.83 6.43
CA GLU A 120 3.58 11.29 6.49
C GLU A 120 2.23 11.98 6.37
N MET A 121 1.43 11.63 5.36
CA MET A 121 0.09 12.22 5.17
C MET A 121 -0.83 11.93 6.35
N LYS A 122 -0.78 10.72 6.92
CA LYS A 122 -1.55 10.35 8.10
C LYS A 122 -1.17 11.23 9.30
N ASN A 123 0.12 11.39 9.57
CA ASN A 123 0.59 12.21 10.68
C ASN A 123 0.20 13.68 10.50
N GLU A 124 0.28 14.20 9.28
CA GLU A 124 -0.16 15.56 8.96
C GLU A 124 -1.66 15.73 9.22
N GLY A 125 -2.50 14.80 8.75
CA GLY A 125 -3.94 14.82 9.00
C GLY A 125 -4.33 14.72 10.48
N GLU A 126 -3.59 13.92 11.24
CA GLU A 126 -3.77 13.79 12.70
C GLU A 126 -3.31 15.05 13.45
N SER A 127 -2.38 15.83 12.91
CA SER A 127 -1.87 17.06 13.51
C SER A 127 -2.82 18.26 13.38
N PHE A 128 -3.88 18.16 12.56
CA PHE A 128 -4.85 19.25 12.41
C PHE A 128 -5.75 19.38 13.63
N ASP A 129 -5.30 20.14 14.64
CA ASP A 129 -6.12 20.47 15.82
C ASP A 129 -7.36 21.28 15.44
N THR A 130 -7.20 22.25 14.53
CA THR A 130 -8.28 23.09 13.99
C THR A 130 -8.19 23.20 12.47
N VAL A 131 -9.30 22.95 11.78
CA VAL A 131 -9.36 22.91 10.31
C VAL A 131 -9.83 24.20 9.65
N SER A 132 -10.31 25.16 10.44
CA SER A 132 -10.88 26.42 9.99
C SER A 132 -10.20 27.61 10.68
N ASN A 133 -10.34 28.79 10.06
CA ASN A 133 -10.05 30.05 10.72
C ASN A 133 -11.37 30.64 11.24
N ARG A 134 -11.35 31.14 12.48
CA ARG A 134 -12.49 31.81 13.11
C ARG A 134 -12.63 33.24 12.60
#